data_AF-A0A4Y9SWG6-F1
#
_entry.id   AF-A0A4Y9SWG6-F1
#
_cell.length_a   1.000
_cell.length_b   1.000
_cell.length_c   1.000
_cell.angle_alpha   90.00
_cell.angle_beta   90.00
_cell.angle_gamma   90.00
#
_symmetry.space_group_name_H-M   'P 1'
#
loop_
_entity.id
_entity.type
_entity.pdbx_description
1 polymer ?
#
loop_
_entity_poly.entity_id
_entity_poly.type
_entity_poly.pdbx_seq_one_letter_code
_entity_poly.pdbx_strand_id
1 'polypeptide(L)'
;MNCIALYHLGFEDLGAFAAPLEEAGYSIRYQHAGTPLTEAQWRDTDLIVMLGGPIGVNDTALYPWLADEIAGVRLRLQLDKPLLGICLGAQLMAHTLGGEIRARVAGKEIGWAPVEVTAEGPLAHLRGVPVLHWHGDNIHLPPQVSSAASTPGTPCQAFQSGKALGIQFHAEFAPAALEQWLTGHAVELQHAGVDLAQLRHDTQRYGDQLVQAGRALLRAWLDSLAQPAAKAVLYHDGCKVCLDIARRFAGEMPALDIVDLSLQPQLKARAEALGVVALPSLVIGGKVLPVSPHSQLADIGTEGH
;
A
#
# COMPACT_ATOMS: atom_id res chain seq x y z
N MET A 1 -15.02 12.84 -6.57
CA MET A 1 -14.75 11.87 -5.48
C MET A 1 -14.25 12.64 -4.27
N ASN A 2 -14.46 12.17 -3.04
CA ASN A 2 -13.92 12.82 -1.84
C ASN A 2 -12.62 12.14 -1.35
N CYS A 3 -11.61 12.95 -1.02
CA CYS A 3 -10.36 12.49 -0.44
C CYS A 3 -10.16 13.15 0.92
N ILE A 4 -9.86 12.36 1.95
CA ILE A 4 -9.41 12.88 3.24
C ILE A 4 -7.89 12.69 3.35
N ALA A 5 -7.16 13.77 3.55
CA ALA A 5 -5.76 13.75 3.95
C ALA A 5 -5.70 13.87 5.48
N LEU A 6 -5.44 12.76 6.15
CA LEU A 6 -5.32 12.70 7.60
C LEU A 6 -3.88 13.02 7.98
N TYR A 7 -3.67 14.14 8.67
CA TYR A 7 -2.35 14.65 9.02
C TYR A 7 -2.12 14.68 10.53
N HIS A 8 -0.89 14.42 10.95
CA HIS A 8 -0.46 14.43 12.36
C HIS A 8 0.39 15.65 12.69
N LEU A 9 0.95 16.31 11.66
CA LEU A 9 1.75 17.52 11.75
C LEU A 9 1.25 18.54 10.73
N GLY A 10 1.16 19.81 11.11
CA GLY A 10 0.61 20.86 10.24
C GLY A 10 1.48 21.20 9.01
N PHE A 11 2.74 20.77 8.99
CA PHE A 11 3.69 21.01 7.90
C PHE A 11 4.01 19.76 7.07
N GLU A 12 3.48 18.59 7.44
CA GLU A 12 3.51 17.39 6.61
C GLU A 12 2.16 17.31 5.91
N ASP A 13 2.13 17.72 4.64
CA ASP A 13 0.93 17.74 3.80
C ASP A 13 1.07 16.74 2.62
N LEU A 14 0.15 16.81 1.65
CA LEU A 14 0.21 15.94 0.47
C LEU A 14 1.33 16.31 -0.50
N GLY A 15 2.01 17.45 -0.34
CA GLY A 15 3.08 17.92 -1.22
C GLY A 15 2.82 17.69 -2.71
N ALA A 16 3.71 16.92 -3.35
CA ALA A 16 3.64 16.55 -4.76
C ALA A 16 2.41 15.70 -5.13
N PHE A 17 1.79 15.00 -4.16
CA PHE A 17 0.63 14.13 -4.36
C PHE A 17 -0.69 14.89 -4.47
N ALA A 18 -0.77 16.15 -4.03
CA ALA A 18 -2.00 16.93 -4.13
C ALA A 18 -2.49 17.07 -5.59
N ALA A 19 -1.59 17.45 -6.51
CA ALA A 19 -1.97 17.73 -7.90
C ALA A 19 -2.51 16.49 -8.64
N PRO A 20 -1.88 15.30 -8.61
CA PRO A 20 -2.46 14.11 -9.25
C PRO A 20 -3.81 13.68 -8.68
N LEU A 21 -4.07 13.90 -7.39
CA LEU A 21 -5.38 13.62 -6.79
C LEU A 21 -6.45 14.56 -7.35
N GLU A 22 -6.16 15.86 -7.43
CA GLU A 22 -7.07 16.85 -8.00
C GLU A 22 -7.33 16.60 -9.49
N GLU A 23 -6.27 16.28 -10.25
CA GLU A 23 -6.35 15.89 -11.67
C GLU A 23 -7.24 14.65 -11.87
N ALA A 24 -7.21 13.71 -10.93
CA ALA A 24 -8.08 12.53 -10.93
C ALA A 24 -9.52 12.82 -10.44
N GLY A 25 -9.86 14.07 -10.09
CA GLY A 25 -11.21 14.48 -9.70
C GLY A 25 -11.54 14.27 -8.21
N TYR A 26 -10.52 14.18 -7.35
CA TYR A 26 -10.71 14.19 -5.90
C TYR A 26 -10.82 15.62 -5.36
N SER A 27 -11.84 15.87 -4.53
CA SER A 27 -11.89 17.03 -3.65
C SER A 27 -11.18 16.67 -2.35
N ILE A 28 -10.04 17.32 -2.08
CA ILE A 28 -9.20 17.04 -0.91
C ILE A 28 -9.70 17.83 0.31
N ARG A 29 -9.86 17.15 1.44
CA ARG A 29 -10.09 17.75 2.75
C ARG A 29 -8.99 17.30 3.71
N TYR A 30 -8.25 18.25 4.26
CA TYR A 30 -7.30 17.97 5.34
C TYR A 30 -8.04 17.80 6.67
N GLN A 31 -7.66 16.78 7.43
CA GLN A 31 -8.21 16.47 8.75
C GLN A 31 -7.06 16.20 9.71
N HIS A 32 -7.04 16.90 10.85
CA HIS A 32 -6.06 16.63 11.90
C HIS A 32 -6.42 15.30 12.60
N ALA A 33 -5.45 14.39 12.74
CA ALA A 33 -5.62 13.06 13.35
C ALA A 33 -6.16 13.11 14.79
N GLY A 34 -5.69 14.08 15.59
CA GLY A 34 -6.21 14.34 16.94
C GLY A 34 -7.68 14.78 17.01
N THR A 35 -8.36 14.96 15.87
CA THR A 35 -9.83 15.02 15.77
C THR A 35 -10.28 13.80 14.96
N PRO A 36 -10.56 12.67 15.64
CA PRO A 36 -10.78 11.39 14.97
C PRO A 36 -11.89 11.43 13.93
N LEU A 37 -11.68 10.70 12.84
CA LEU A 37 -12.74 10.45 11.86
C LEU A 37 -13.82 9.54 12.46
N THR A 38 -15.07 9.79 12.10
CA THR A 38 -16.18 8.90 12.43
C THR A 38 -16.10 7.60 11.62
N GLU A 39 -16.73 6.54 12.08
CA GLU A 39 -16.81 5.28 11.34
C GLU A 39 -17.39 5.46 9.92
N ALA A 40 -18.41 6.33 9.78
CA ALA A 40 -18.99 6.66 8.48
C ALA A 40 -17.96 7.34 7.55
N GLN A 41 -17.13 8.24 8.07
CA GLN A 41 -16.05 8.85 7.29
C GLN A 41 -15.02 7.81 6.84
N TRP A 42 -14.64 6.87 7.72
CA TRP A 42 -13.76 5.76 7.34
C TRP A 42 -14.37 4.85 6.27
N ARG A 43 -15.68 4.60 6.31
CA ARG A 43 -16.38 3.71 5.38
C ARG A 43 -16.67 4.34 4.02
N ASP A 44 -17.14 5.58 4.02
CA ASP A 44 -17.82 6.19 2.88
C ASP A 44 -16.92 7.15 2.08
N THR A 45 -15.77 7.56 2.62
CA THR A 45 -14.81 8.38 1.86
C THR A 45 -14.19 7.54 0.74
N ASP A 46 -14.15 8.07 -0.49
CA ASP A 46 -13.63 7.38 -1.66
C ASP A 46 -12.15 7.03 -1.49
N LEU A 47 -11.35 7.96 -0.97
CA LEU A 47 -9.93 7.78 -0.68
C LEU A 47 -9.54 8.41 0.66
N ILE A 48 -8.73 7.71 1.44
CA ILE A 48 -8.03 8.29 2.59
C ILE A 48 -6.53 8.19 2.34
N VAL A 49 -5.83 9.30 2.56
CA VAL A 49 -4.36 9.36 2.62
C VAL A 49 -3.98 9.64 4.08
N MET A 50 -3.25 8.72 4.69
CA MET A 50 -2.69 8.86 6.04
C MET A 50 -1.23 9.29 5.93
N LEU A 51 -0.94 10.49 6.42
CA LEU A 51 0.39 11.09 6.35
C LEU A 51 1.29 10.58 7.48
N GLY A 52 2.53 11.10 7.50
CA GLY A 52 3.50 10.84 8.54
C GLY A 52 3.16 11.51 9.87
N GLY A 53 3.92 11.14 10.90
CA GLY A 53 3.80 11.72 12.22
C GLY A 53 4.94 11.29 13.14
N PRO A 54 5.20 12.04 14.23
CA PRO A 54 6.37 11.85 15.09
C PRO A 54 6.12 10.83 16.22
N ILE A 55 5.02 10.08 16.14
CA ILE A 55 4.58 9.12 17.17
C ILE A 55 4.72 7.70 16.66
N GLY A 56 4.91 6.75 17.58
CA GLY A 56 4.96 5.32 17.24
C GLY A 56 3.57 4.68 17.24
N VAL A 57 3.38 3.66 16.42
CA VAL A 57 2.12 2.88 16.37
C VAL A 57 1.73 2.28 17.73
N ASN A 58 2.73 1.98 18.57
CA ASN A 58 2.53 1.39 19.90
C ASN A 58 2.24 2.43 21.00
N ASP A 59 2.21 3.72 20.68
CA ASP A 59 2.06 4.80 21.67
C ASP A 59 0.60 5.06 22.07
N THR A 60 -0.32 4.09 21.89
CA THR A 60 -1.75 4.25 22.19
C THR A 60 -2.04 4.64 23.64
N ALA A 61 -1.16 4.29 24.58
CA ALA A 61 -1.27 4.74 25.97
C ALA A 61 -0.95 6.23 26.15
N LEU A 62 -0.05 6.79 25.33
CA LEU A 62 0.32 8.21 25.33
C LEU A 62 -0.62 9.04 24.45
N TYR A 63 -1.12 8.45 23.35
CA TYR A 63 -2.02 9.06 22.38
C TYR A 63 -3.25 8.17 22.16
N PRO A 64 -4.27 8.22 23.05
CA PRO A 64 -5.41 7.32 22.99
C PRO A 64 -6.22 7.35 21.69
N TRP A 65 -6.24 8.50 21.00
CA TRP A 65 -6.90 8.67 19.70
C TRP A 65 -6.28 7.82 18.59
N LEU A 66 -5.05 7.33 18.76
CA LEU A 66 -4.40 6.40 17.83
C LEU A 66 -5.16 5.06 17.74
N ALA A 67 -5.85 4.66 18.81
CA ALA A 67 -6.71 3.47 18.81
C ALA A 67 -7.87 3.61 17.80
N ASP A 68 -8.43 4.82 17.65
CA ASP A 68 -9.48 5.11 16.67
C ASP A 68 -8.94 5.05 15.24
N GLU A 69 -7.71 5.53 15.01
CA GLU A 69 -7.04 5.38 13.70
C GLU A 69 -6.80 3.92 13.35
N ILE A 70 -6.28 3.11 14.28
CA ILE A 70 -6.07 1.67 14.08
C ILE A 70 -7.40 0.96 13.75
N ALA A 71 -8.48 1.30 14.46
CA ALA A 71 -9.81 0.75 14.20
C ALA A 71 -10.34 1.14 12.80
N GLY A 72 -10.15 2.41 12.41
CA GLY A 72 -10.54 2.92 11.10
C GLY A 72 -9.75 2.32 9.93
N VAL A 73 -8.43 2.16 10.09
CA VAL A 73 -7.56 1.46 9.15
C VAL A 73 -8.03 0.02 8.97
N ARG A 74 -8.32 -0.69 10.08
CA ARG A 74 -8.85 -2.06 10.03
C ARG A 74 -10.14 -2.14 9.23
N LEU A 75 -11.07 -1.24 9.47
CA LEU A 75 -12.31 -1.17 8.73
C LEU A 75 -12.07 -0.97 7.22
N ARG A 76 -11.19 -0.03 6.83
CA ARG A 76 -10.92 0.21 5.40
C ARG A 76 -10.23 -0.95 4.71
N LEU A 77 -9.25 -1.57 5.36
CA LEU A 77 -8.58 -2.75 4.82
C LEU A 77 -9.56 -3.92 4.65
N GLN A 78 -10.46 -4.14 5.61
CA GLN A 78 -11.50 -5.17 5.51
C GLN A 78 -12.51 -4.91 4.38
N LEU A 79 -12.80 -3.64 4.09
CA LEU A 79 -13.71 -3.23 3.02
C LEU A 79 -13.03 -3.11 1.64
N ASP A 80 -11.72 -3.41 1.55
CA ASP A 80 -10.89 -3.21 0.35
C ASP A 80 -11.10 -1.83 -0.27
N LYS A 81 -11.08 -0.80 0.58
CA LYS A 81 -11.26 0.60 0.16
C LYS A 81 -9.89 1.25 -0.11
N PRO A 82 -9.79 2.16 -1.10
CA PRO A 82 -8.55 2.89 -1.35
C PRO A 82 -8.00 3.57 -0.10
N LEU A 83 -6.76 3.24 0.24
CA LEU A 83 -6.06 3.76 1.41
C LEU A 83 -4.58 3.89 1.07
N LEU A 84 -4.04 5.09 1.19
CA LEU A 84 -2.62 5.35 1.02
C LEU A 84 -2.03 5.70 2.39
N GLY A 85 -1.05 4.93 2.85
CA GLY A 85 -0.32 5.20 4.08
C GLY A 85 1.10 5.65 3.77
N ILE A 86 1.54 6.74 4.39
CA ILE A 86 2.88 7.31 4.26
C ILE A 86 3.54 7.37 5.63
N CYS A 87 4.77 6.86 5.75
CA CYS A 87 5.51 6.80 7.00
C CYS A 87 4.68 6.18 8.14
N LEU A 88 4.24 6.95 9.14
CA LEU A 88 3.34 6.48 10.20
C LEU A 88 2.06 5.83 9.65
N GLY A 89 1.45 6.39 8.61
CA GLY A 89 0.28 5.81 7.97
C GLY A 89 0.55 4.39 7.44
N ALA A 90 1.71 4.16 6.83
CA ALA A 90 2.10 2.82 6.34
C ALA A 90 2.34 1.85 7.50
N GLN A 91 2.89 2.33 8.61
CA GLN A 91 3.10 1.54 9.83
C GLN A 91 1.77 1.12 10.48
N LEU A 92 0.79 2.03 10.56
CA LEU A 92 -0.56 1.74 11.08
C LEU A 92 -1.26 0.66 10.23
N MET A 93 -1.11 0.75 8.91
CA MET A 93 -1.61 -0.27 7.98
C MET A 93 -0.92 -1.62 8.21
N ALA A 94 0.40 -1.66 8.25
CA ALA A 94 1.15 -2.89 8.46
C ALA A 94 0.83 -3.54 9.81
N HIS A 95 0.75 -2.74 10.88
CA HIS A 95 0.34 -3.20 12.21
C HIS A 95 -1.05 -3.84 12.19
N THR A 96 -1.99 -3.20 11.51
CA THR A 96 -3.37 -3.70 11.38
C THR A 96 -3.45 -5.02 10.61
N LEU A 97 -2.54 -5.23 9.66
CA LEU A 97 -2.41 -6.50 8.92
C LEU A 97 -1.76 -7.62 9.75
N GLY A 98 -1.33 -7.33 10.99
CA GLY A 98 -0.63 -8.28 11.86
C GLY A 98 0.89 -8.22 11.75
N GLY A 99 1.42 -7.19 11.11
CA GLY A 99 2.86 -6.89 11.11
C GLY A 99 3.33 -6.26 12.41
N GLU A 100 4.65 -6.18 12.56
CA GLU A 100 5.30 -5.54 13.70
C GLU A 100 6.04 -4.28 13.29
N ILE A 101 5.99 -3.26 14.14
CA ILE A 101 6.72 -2.00 13.97
C ILE A 101 7.80 -1.95 15.04
N ARG A 102 9.06 -1.91 14.62
CA ARG A 102 10.22 -2.02 15.51
C ARG A 102 11.21 -0.88 15.28
N ALA A 103 11.74 -0.32 16.35
CA ALA A 103 12.79 0.68 16.24
C ALA A 103 14.00 0.16 15.47
N ARG A 104 14.57 1.00 14.60
CA ARG A 104 15.80 0.70 13.86
C ARG A 104 16.98 0.64 14.81
N VAL A 105 17.75 -0.45 14.70
CA VAL A 105 18.98 -0.62 15.49
C VAL A 105 20.07 0.38 15.09
N ALA A 106 20.13 0.74 13.81
CA ALA A 106 21.11 1.67 13.26
C ALA A 106 20.76 3.16 13.49
N GLY A 107 19.74 3.47 14.29
CA GLY A 107 19.19 4.82 14.44
C GLY A 107 18.24 5.21 13.31
N LYS A 108 17.85 6.49 13.26
CA LYS A 108 16.89 7.00 12.27
C LYS A 108 17.51 7.05 10.87
N GLU A 109 16.71 6.75 9.86
CA GLU A 109 17.04 6.98 8.45
C GLU A 109 16.46 8.35 8.07
N ILE A 110 17.32 9.36 8.03
CA ILE A 110 16.96 10.73 7.65
C ILE A 110 17.91 11.19 6.54
N GLY A 111 17.37 11.42 5.35
CA GLY A 111 18.15 11.87 4.20
C GLY A 111 17.69 11.26 2.87
N TRP A 112 18.49 11.49 1.83
CA TRP A 112 18.17 11.07 0.47
C TRP A 112 18.91 9.78 0.10
N ALA A 113 18.15 8.75 -0.26
CA ALA A 113 18.71 7.49 -0.76
C ALA A 113 17.70 6.77 -1.67
N PRO A 114 18.14 6.00 -2.67
CA PRO A 114 17.23 5.18 -3.47
C PRO A 114 16.66 4.02 -2.66
N VAL A 115 15.55 3.47 -3.14
CA VAL A 115 14.99 2.20 -2.66
C VAL A 115 15.11 1.13 -3.74
N GLU A 116 15.31 -0.11 -3.32
CA GLU A 116 15.29 -1.27 -4.21
C GLU A 116 13.85 -1.70 -4.45
N VAL A 117 13.31 -1.39 -5.63
CA VAL A 117 11.94 -1.74 -6.02
C VAL A 117 11.91 -3.07 -6.76
N THR A 118 11.25 -4.06 -6.16
CA THR A 118 11.15 -5.42 -6.71
C THR A 118 9.85 -5.64 -7.49
N ALA A 119 8.77 -4.92 -7.16
CA ALA A 119 7.48 -5.07 -7.80
C ALA A 119 7.34 -4.23 -9.09
N GLU A 120 6.58 -4.76 -10.06
CA GLU A 120 6.03 -3.98 -11.16
C GLU A 120 4.84 -3.13 -10.70
N GLY A 121 4.38 -2.21 -11.55
CA GLY A 121 3.23 -1.34 -11.26
C GLY A 121 3.64 0.03 -10.71
N PRO A 122 2.83 0.67 -9.84
CA PRO A 122 3.03 2.07 -9.46
C PRO A 122 4.42 2.41 -8.91
N LEU A 123 4.99 1.50 -8.12
CA LEU A 123 6.31 1.68 -7.50
C LEU A 123 7.47 1.66 -8.51
N ALA A 124 7.28 1.11 -9.71
CA ALA A 124 8.32 1.04 -10.74
C ALA A 124 8.84 2.43 -11.16
N HIS A 125 8.01 3.48 -11.01
CA HIS A 125 8.41 4.87 -11.27
C HIS A 125 9.51 5.38 -10.32
N LEU A 126 9.75 4.72 -9.19
CA LEU A 126 10.80 5.09 -8.23
C LEU A 126 12.13 4.36 -8.46
N ARG A 127 12.23 3.46 -9.44
CA ARG A 127 13.47 2.71 -9.71
C ARG A 127 14.63 3.66 -10.04
N GLY A 128 15.67 3.62 -9.20
CA GLY A 128 16.85 4.47 -9.34
C GLY A 128 16.63 5.94 -8.99
N VAL A 129 15.46 6.30 -8.44
CA VAL A 129 15.15 7.66 -7.97
C VAL A 129 15.46 7.73 -6.48
N PRO A 130 16.35 8.63 -6.02
CA PRO A 130 16.51 8.90 -4.59
C PRO A 130 15.21 9.44 -4.00
N VAL A 131 14.75 8.83 -2.92
CA VAL A 131 13.59 9.27 -2.14
C VAL A 131 14.04 9.89 -0.83
N LEU A 132 13.18 10.69 -0.20
CA LEU A 132 13.42 11.22 1.12
C LEU A 132 13.00 10.19 2.17
N HIS A 133 13.95 9.76 3.00
CA HIS A 133 13.72 8.96 4.19
C HIS A 133 13.63 9.88 5.40
N TRP A 134 12.65 9.63 6.27
CA TRP A 134 12.50 10.36 7.54
C TRP A 134 11.79 9.49 8.59
N HIS A 135 12.43 8.39 9.00
CA HIS A 135 11.80 7.45 9.94
C HIS A 135 12.79 6.79 10.90
N GLY A 136 12.28 6.41 12.08
CA GLY A 136 13.04 5.71 13.13
C GLY A 136 12.70 4.24 13.27
N ASP A 137 11.60 3.78 12.65
CA ASP A 137 11.08 2.43 12.80
C ASP A 137 11.12 1.67 11.48
N ASN A 138 11.19 0.34 11.59
CA ASN A 138 11.10 -0.61 10.51
C ASN A 138 9.75 -1.32 10.54
N ILE A 139 9.15 -1.47 9.36
CA ILE A 139 7.99 -2.33 9.13
C ILE A 139 8.46 -3.78 8.95
N HIS A 140 7.92 -4.68 9.76
CA HIS A 140 8.03 -6.12 9.58
C HIS A 140 6.66 -6.67 9.19
N LEU A 141 6.49 -6.99 7.91
CA LEU A 141 5.21 -7.48 7.38
C LEU A 141 4.90 -8.89 7.89
N PRO A 142 3.60 -9.24 8.03
CA PRO A 142 3.18 -10.61 8.27
C PRO A 142 3.47 -11.49 7.04
N PRO A 143 3.54 -12.83 7.18
CA PRO A 143 3.85 -13.75 6.07
C PRO A 143 2.94 -13.62 4.84
N GLN A 144 1.72 -13.11 5.03
CA GLN A 144 0.70 -12.98 3.98
C GLN A 144 0.95 -11.78 3.05
N VAL A 145 1.83 -10.85 3.44
CA VAL A 145 2.06 -9.58 2.72
C VAL A 145 3.53 -9.47 2.38
N SER A 146 3.82 -9.36 1.09
CA SER A 146 5.19 -9.22 0.60
C SER A 146 5.59 -7.75 0.50
N SER A 147 6.86 -7.49 0.75
CA SER A 147 7.42 -6.17 0.49
C SER A 147 7.64 -5.95 -1.01
N ALA A 148 7.31 -4.75 -1.47
CA ALA A 148 7.47 -4.31 -2.87
C ALA A 148 8.67 -3.38 -3.08
N ALA A 149 9.26 -2.86 -1.99
CA ALA A 149 10.51 -2.11 -2.01
C ALA A 149 11.26 -2.26 -0.69
N SER A 150 12.59 -2.20 -0.70
CA SER A 150 13.42 -2.32 0.51
C SER A 150 14.71 -1.47 0.44
N THR A 151 15.43 -1.36 1.55
CA THR A 151 16.84 -0.94 1.60
C THR A 151 17.63 -1.94 2.43
N PRO A 152 18.98 -1.95 2.37
CA PRO A 152 19.78 -2.84 3.23
C PRO A 152 19.49 -2.72 4.73
N GLY A 153 19.02 -1.54 5.20
CA GLY A 153 18.69 -1.29 6.62
C GLY A 153 17.21 -1.41 6.98
N THR A 154 16.32 -1.43 5.99
CA THR A 154 14.86 -1.43 6.20
C THR A 154 14.21 -2.44 5.26
N PRO A 155 13.76 -3.59 5.80
CA PRO A 155 13.32 -4.74 5.00
C PRO A 155 12.01 -4.48 4.25
N CYS A 156 11.21 -3.52 4.69
CA CYS A 156 10.00 -3.08 4.01
C CYS A 156 9.94 -1.56 3.93
N GLN A 157 10.14 -1.04 2.72
CA GLN A 157 9.96 0.36 2.36
C GLN A 157 8.62 0.61 1.65
N ALA A 158 8.03 -0.40 1.02
CA ALA A 158 6.70 -0.31 0.45
C ALA A 158 6.00 -1.67 0.42
N PHE A 159 4.67 -1.68 0.43
CA PHE A 159 3.83 -2.86 0.27
C PHE A 159 2.44 -2.50 -0.26
N GLN A 160 1.73 -3.48 -0.82
CA GLN A 160 0.33 -3.35 -1.20
C GLN A 160 -0.50 -4.48 -0.61
N SER A 161 -1.76 -4.17 -0.27
CA SER A 161 -2.75 -5.14 0.19
C SER A 161 -4.12 -4.74 -0.36
N GLY A 162 -4.61 -5.47 -1.37
CA GLY A 162 -5.80 -5.06 -2.11
C GLY A 162 -5.61 -3.68 -2.73
N LYS A 163 -6.56 -2.76 -2.49
CA LYS A 163 -6.49 -1.35 -2.93
C LYS A 163 -5.63 -0.46 -2.05
N ALA A 164 -5.05 -0.98 -0.98
CA ALA A 164 -4.22 -0.20 -0.07
C ALA A 164 -2.75 -0.21 -0.48
N LEU A 165 -2.08 0.95 -0.40
CA LEU A 165 -0.66 1.12 -0.67
C LEU A 165 0.00 1.76 0.57
N GLY A 166 1.04 1.12 1.10
CA GLY A 166 1.87 1.66 2.18
C GLY A 166 3.26 1.99 1.66
N ILE A 167 3.76 3.19 1.94
CA ILE A 167 5.14 3.62 1.67
C ILE A 167 5.77 4.18 2.96
N GLN A 168 6.97 3.73 3.32
CA GLN A 168 7.66 4.14 4.54
C GLN A 168 8.45 5.45 4.34
N PHE A 169 8.89 5.70 3.12
CA PHE A 169 9.57 6.93 2.67
C PHE A 169 8.56 7.99 2.19
N HIS A 170 9.06 9.20 1.95
CA HIS A 170 8.26 10.36 1.57
C HIS A 170 8.37 10.68 0.07
N ALA A 171 7.61 9.97 -0.76
CA ALA A 171 7.54 10.26 -2.21
C ALA A 171 6.60 11.43 -2.55
N GLU A 172 5.78 11.85 -1.60
CA GLU A 172 4.94 13.05 -1.65
C GLU A 172 5.74 14.32 -1.37
N PHE A 173 6.96 14.23 -0.83
CA PHE A 173 7.73 15.40 -0.41
C PHE A 173 7.92 16.43 -1.53
N ALA A 174 7.60 17.69 -1.22
CA ALA A 174 7.84 18.83 -2.10
C ALA A 174 9.07 19.64 -1.59
N PRO A 175 10.09 19.90 -2.43
CA PRO A 175 11.31 20.59 -1.99
C PRO A 175 11.09 21.96 -1.32
N ALA A 176 10.04 22.67 -1.73
CA ALA A 176 9.67 23.96 -1.14
C ALA A 176 9.28 23.88 0.35
N ALA A 177 8.87 22.70 0.84
CA ALA A 177 8.50 22.47 2.24
C ALA A 177 9.72 22.19 3.13
N LEU A 178 10.94 22.06 2.57
CA LEU A 178 12.12 21.64 3.33
C LEU A 178 12.33 22.45 4.61
N GLU A 179 12.35 23.77 4.52
CA GLU A 179 12.65 24.62 5.70
C GLU A 179 11.57 24.50 6.81
N GLN A 180 10.32 24.20 6.44
CA GLN A 180 9.26 23.92 7.41
C GLN A 180 9.52 22.59 8.12
N TRP A 181 9.96 21.56 7.39
CA TRP A 181 10.35 20.28 7.96
C TRP A 181 11.59 20.41 8.87
N LEU A 182 12.62 21.14 8.43
CA LEU A 182 13.82 21.39 9.24
C LEU A 182 13.49 22.10 10.55
N THR A 183 12.56 23.06 10.50
CA THR A 183 12.13 23.81 11.70
C THR A 183 11.23 22.95 12.59
N GLY A 184 10.26 22.25 12.01
CA GLY A 184 9.29 21.42 12.73
C GLY A 184 9.93 20.23 13.44
N HIS A 185 11.00 19.68 12.86
CA HIS A 185 11.74 18.53 13.37
C HIS A 185 13.08 18.90 14.00
N ALA A 186 13.33 20.18 14.33
CA ALA A 186 14.64 20.67 14.77
C ALA A 186 15.24 19.86 15.95
N VAL A 187 14.40 19.48 16.92
CA VAL A 187 14.84 18.68 18.08
C VAL A 187 15.23 17.25 17.68
N GLU A 188 14.48 16.62 16.79
CA GLU A 188 14.78 15.28 16.29
C GLU A 188 16.08 15.29 15.47
N LEU A 189 16.21 16.24 14.55
CA LEU A 189 17.36 16.41 13.68
C LEU A 189 18.65 16.64 14.49
N GLN A 190 18.56 17.44 15.56
CA GLN A 190 19.69 17.66 16.47
C GLN A 190 20.12 16.36 17.16
N HIS A 191 19.18 15.57 17.69
CA HIS A 191 19.50 14.29 18.35
C HIS A 191 20.04 13.24 17.39
N ALA A 192 19.54 13.24 16.14
CA ALA A 192 20.01 12.33 15.09
C ALA A 192 21.35 12.77 14.48
N GLY A 193 21.85 13.97 14.78
CA GLY A 193 23.12 14.47 14.26
C GLY A 193 23.10 14.71 12.75
N VAL A 194 21.94 15.11 12.19
CA VAL A 194 21.77 15.29 10.74
C VAL A 194 22.52 16.54 10.26
N ASP A 195 23.29 16.38 9.18
CA ASP A 195 23.91 17.51 8.48
C ASP A 195 22.87 18.24 7.62
N LEU A 196 22.40 19.39 8.12
CA LEU A 196 21.38 20.20 7.44
C LEU A 196 21.91 20.86 6.16
N ALA A 197 23.22 21.08 6.04
CA ALA A 197 23.80 21.64 4.82
C ALA A 197 23.80 20.59 3.71
N GLN A 198 24.22 19.37 4.04
CA GLN A 198 24.14 18.24 3.11
C GLN A 198 22.69 17.93 2.73
N LEU A 199 21.76 17.92 3.69
CA LEU A 199 20.34 17.66 3.41
C LEU A 199 19.73 18.69 2.44
N ARG A 200 20.07 19.99 2.61
CA ARG A 200 19.67 21.04 1.66
C ARG A 200 20.27 20.83 0.27
N HIS A 201 21.55 20.47 0.20
CA HIS A 201 22.23 20.20 -1.06
C HIS A 201 21.58 19.02 -1.81
N ASP A 202 21.30 17.92 -1.10
CA ASP A 202 20.65 16.75 -1.69
C ASP A 202 19.20 17.04 -2.10
N THR A 203 18.46 17.84 -1.32
CA THR A 203 17.11 18.27 -1.72
C THR A 203 17.13 19.08 -3.01
N GLN A 204 18.12 19.98 -3.19
CA GLN A 204 18.28 20.71 -4.46
C GLN A 204 18.61 19.77 -5.62
N ARG A 205 19.37 18.71 -5.36
CA ARG A 205 19.83 17.77 -6.39
C ARG A 205 18.75 16.77 -6.82
N TYR A 206 17.97 16.25 -5.88
CA TYR A 206 17.07 15.11 -6.13
C TYR A 206 15.58 15.49 -6.07
N GLY A 207 15.25 16.65 -5.50
CA GLY A 207 13.88 17.07 -5.23
C GLY A 207 12.97 17.06 -6.46
N ASP A 208 13.39 17.66 -7.57
CA ASP A 208 12.58 17.73 -8.79
C ASP A 208 12.35 16.34 -9.41
N GLN A 209 13.37 15.47 -9.35
CA GLN A 209 13.27 14.10 -9.84
C GLN A 209 12.26 13.31 -9.00
N LEU A 210 12.29 13.46 -7.66
CA LEU A 210 11.33 12.84 -6.76
C LEU A 210 9.90 13.33 -7.04
N VAL A 211 9.69 14.64 -7.20
CA VAL A 211 8.36 15.19 -7.50
C VAL A 211 7.77 14.57 -8.78
N GLN A 212 8.58 14.41 -9.83
CA GLN A 212 8.13 13.79 -11.07
C GLN A 212 7.80 12.31 -10.87
N ALA A 213 8.69 11.56 -10.23
CA ALA A 213 8.53 10.13 -9.99
C ALA A 213 7.37 9.80 -9.04
N GLY A 214 7.22 10.57 -7.95
CA GLY A 214 6.13 10.44 -6.99
C GLY A 214 4.76 10.73 -7.62
N ARG A 215 4.66 11.77 -8.47
CA ARG A 215 3.44 12.04 -9.24
C ARG A 215 3.10 10.91 -10.20
N ALA A 216 4.10 10.35 -10.87
CA ALA A 216 3.90 9.21 -11.79
C ALA A 216 3.44 7.96 -11.04
N LEU A 217 4.07 7.64 -9.89
CA LEU A 217 3.63 6.58 -8.99
C LEU A 217 2.17 6.76 -8.60
N LEU A 218 1.80 7.96 -8.13
CA LEU A 218 0.45 8.20 -7.65
C LEU A 218 -0.59 8.05 -8.77
N ARG A 219 -0.33 8.61 -9.96
CA ARG A 219 -1.22 8.42 -11.12
C ARG A 219 -1.38 6.94 -11.47
N ALA A 220 -0.28 6.20 -11.58
CA ALA A 220 -0.32 4.77 -11.87
C ALA A 220 -1.09 3.98 -10.81
N TRP A 221 -0.97 4.36 -9.53
CA TRP A 221 -1.77 3.75 -8.47
C TRP A 221 -3.26 4.08 -8.61
N LEU A 222 -3.63 5.34 -8.82
CA LEU A 222 -5.03 5.74 -9.04
C LEU A 222 -5.65 5.05 -10.26
N ASP A 223 -4.90 4.92 -11.35
CA ASP A 223 -5.33 4.18 -12.55
C ASP A 223 -5.59 2.70 -12.24
N SER A 224 -4.77 2.10 -11.37
CA SER A 224 -4.97 0.71 -10.93
C SER A 224 -6.23 0.52 -10.08
N LEU A 225 -6.70 1.57 -9.38
CA LEU A 225 -7.94 1.53 -8.58
C LEU A 225 -9.21 1.58 -9.45
N ALA A 226 -9.13 2.24 -10.60
CA ALA A 226 -10.24 2.36 -11.56
C ALA A 226 -10.44 1.06 -12.38
N GLN A 227 -9.41 0.22 -12.46
CA GLN A 227 -9.52 -1.09 -13.08
C GLN A 227 -10.33 -2.00 -12.16
N PRO A 228 -11.31 -2.77 -12.68
CA PRO A 228 -11.96 -3.80 -11.88
C PRO A 228 -10.88 -4.71 -11.32
N ALA A 229 -10.92 -4.98 -10.01
CA ALA A 229 -10.08 -6.02 -9.41
C ALA A 229 -10.20 -7.26 -10.29
N ALA A 230 -9.08 -7.82 -10.72
CA ALA A 230 -9.10 -8.92 -11.68
C ALA A 230 -9.93 -10.06 -11.08
N LYS A 231 -11.13 -10.27 -11.64
CA LYS A 231 -12.10 -11.20 -11.10
C LYS A 231 -11.47 -12.59 -11.15
N ALA A 232 -11.20 -13.17 -9.98
CA ALA A 232 -10.73 -14.53 -9.90
C ALA A 232 -11.90 -15.45 -10.25
N VAL A 233 -11.72 -16.34 -11.22
CA VAL A 233 -12.74 -17.30 -11.65
C VAL A 233 -12.15 -18.70 -11.61
N LEU A 234 -12.71 -19.58 -10.78
CA LEU A 234 -12.39 -21.00 -10.78
C LEU A 234 -13.35 -21.74 -11.72
N TYR A 235 -12.83 -22.22 -12.84
CA TYR A 235 -13.57 -23.09 -13.76
C TYR A 235 -13.37 -24.55 -13.36
N HIS A 236 -14.45 -25.33 -13.31
CA HIS A 236 -14.42 -26.77 -13.07
C HIS A 236 -15.54 -27.53 -13.79
N ASP A 237 -15.57 -28.86 -13.69
CA ASP A 237 -16.49 -29.75 -14.41
C ASP A 237 -17.52 -30.47 -13.50
N GLY A 238 -17.77 -29.91 -12.31
CA GLY A 238 -18.68 -30.49 -11.32
C GLY A 238 -18.17 -31.73 -10.57
N CYS A 239 -16.91 -32.15 -10.80
CA CYS A 239 -16.37 -33.32 -10.11
C CYS A 239 -16.29 -33.14 -8.58
N LYS A 240 -16.40 -34.23 -7.80
CA LYS A 240 -16.36 -34.15 -6.32
C LYS A 240 -15.09 -33.46 -5.81
N VAL A 241 -13.95 -33.79 -6.40
CA VAL A 241 -12.65 -33.19 -6.10
C VAL A 241 -12.66 -31.68 -6.36
N CYS A 242 -13.29 -31.27 -7.45
CA CYS A 242 -13.41 -29.89 -7.89
C CYS A 242 -14.27 -29.06 -6.92
N LEU A 243 -15.36 -29.66 -6.41
CA LEU A 243 -16.23 -29.05 -5.40
C LEU A 243 -15.50 -28.86 -4.07
N ASP A 244 -14.65 -29.80 -3.67
CA ASP A 244 -13.84 -29.68 -2.46
C ASP A 244 -12.79 -28.56 -2.60
N ILE A 245 -12.12 -28.46 -3.76
CA ILE A 245 -11.21 -27.35 -4.09
C ILE A 245 -11.95 -26.01 -4.06
N ALA A 246 -13.12 -25.93 -4.70
CA ALA A 246 -13.91 -24.71 -4.78
C ALA A 246 -14.33 -24.20 -3.39
N ARG A 247 -14.76 -25.10 -2.49
CA ARG A 247 -15.09 -24.73 -1.09
C ARG A 247 -13.88 -24.20 -0.33
N ARG A 248 -12.72 -24.84 -0.46
CA ARG A 248 -11.48 -24.37 0.17
C ARG A 248 -11.11 -22.98 -0.35
N PHE A 249 -11.08 -22.81 -1.67
CA PHE A 249 -10.64 -21.57 -2.28
C PHE A 249 -11.63 -20.42 -2.04
N ALA A 250 -12.94 -20.68 -1.97
CA ALA A 250 -13.91 -19.66 -1.60
C ALA A 250 -13.75 -19.18 -0.14
N GLY A 251 -13.26 -20.03 0.76
CA GLY A 251 -12.94 -19.64 2.14
C GLY A 251 -11.70 -18.76 2.25
N GLU A 252 -10.74 -18.94 1.34
CA GLU A 252 -9.48 -18.20 1.28
C GLU A 252 -9.56 -16.94 0.38
N MET A 253 -10.47 -16.94 -0.60
CA MET A 253 -10.73 -15.85 -1.56
C MET A 253 -12.22 -15.47 -1.60
N PRO A 254 -12.68 -14.51 -0.77
CA PRO A 254 -14.09 -14.14 -0.68
C PRO A 254 -14.71 -13.58 -1.97
N ALA A 255 -13.89 -13.11 -2.91
CA ALA A 255 -14.32 -12.55 -4.21
C ALA A 255 -14.15 -13.53 -5.39
N LEU A 256 -13.94 -14.82 -5.11
CA LEU A 256 -13.80 -15.87 -6.13
C LEU A 256 -15.15 -16.24 -6.76
N ASP A 257 -15.26 -16.08 -8.08
CA ASP A 257 -16.36 -16.68 -8.84
C ASP A 257 -16.08 -18.18 -9.07
N ILE A 258 -17.08 -19.03 -8.83
CA ILE A 258 -17.00 -20.46 -9.13
C ILE A 258 -17.92 -20.78 -10.31
N VAL A 259 -17.34 -21.32 -11.38
CA VAL A 259 -18.06 -21.70 -12.59
C VAL A 259 -17.97 -23.20 -12.81
N ASP A 260 -19.11 -23.86 -12.62
CA ASP A 260 -19.31 -25.26 -13.01
C ASP A 260 -19.73 -25.33 -14.49
N LEU A 261 -18.80 -25.76 -15.34
CA LEU A 261 -19.03 -25.89 -16.78
C LEU A 261 -19.96 -27.06 -17.13
N SER A 262 -20.17 -28.02 -16.22
CA SER A 262 -21.17 -29.07 -16.42
C SER A 262 -22.60 -28.54 -16.30
N LEU A 263 -22.80 -27.51 -15.46
CA LEU A 263 -24.07 -26.83 -15.27
C LEU A 263 -24.23 -25.60 -16.17
N GLN A 264 -23.12 -25.02 -16.63
CA GLN A 264 -23.08 -23.80 -17.46
C GLN A 264 -22.27 -24.02 -18.75
N PRO A 265 -22.68 -24.95 -19.64
CA PRO A 265 -21.93 -25.30 -20.84
C PRO A 265 -21.70 -24.12 -21.79
N GLN A 266 -22.60 -23.12 -21.77
CA GLN A 266 -22.46 -21.88 -22.55
C GLN A 266 -21.21 -21.06 -22.20
N LEU A 267 -20.64 -21.25 -21.00
CA LEU A 267 -19.43 -20.55 -20.57
C LEU A 267 -18.13 -21.23 -21.01
N LYS A 268 -18.21 -22.41 -21.61
CA LYS A 268 -17.04 -23.18 -22.05
C LYS A 268 -16.20 -22.44 -23.09
N ALA A 269 -16.84 -21.87 -24.12
CA ALA A 269 -16.14 -21.09 -25.15
C ALA A 269 -15.42 -19.86 -24.55
N ARG A 270 -15.99 -19.26 -23.50
CA ARG A 270 -15.35 -18.16 -22.77
C ARG A 270 -14.12 -18.64 -21.99
N ALA A 271 -14.21 -19.78 -21.32
CA ALA A 271 -13.08 -20.37 -20.60
C ALA A 271 -11.92 -20.71 -21.57
N GLU A 272 -12.23 -21.34 -22.70
CA GLU A 272 -11.26 -21.67 -23.74
C GLU A 272 -10.58 -20.42 -24.33
N ALA A 273 -11.34 -19.34 -24.57
CA ALA A 273 -10.81 -18.06 -25.05
C ALA A 273 -9.86 -17.40 -24.04
N LEU A 274 -10.00 -17.71 -22.75
CA LEU A 274 -9.08 -17.26 -21.69
C LEU A 274 -7.83 -18.14 -21.58
N GLY A 275 -7.74 -19.23 -22.35
CA GLY A 275 -6.61 -20.19 -22.30
C GLY A 275 -6.82 -21.35 -21.33
N VAL A 276 -8.04 -21.57 -20.83
CA VAL A 276 -8.35 -22.72 -19.96
C VAL A 276 -8.38 -24.00 -20.80
N VAL A 277 -7.33 -24.81 -20.65
CA VAL A 277 -7.16 -26.10 -21.37
C VAL A 277 -7.31 -27.33 -20.48
N ALA A 278 -7.33 -27.14 -19.15
CA ALA A 278 -7.50 -28.19 -18.15
C ALA A 278 -8.45 -27.72 -17.03
N LEU A 279 -9.14 -28.66 -16.39
CA LEU A 279 -10.04 -28.37 -15.26
C LEU A 279 -9.63 -29.21 -14.04
N PRO A 280 -9.76 -28.68 -12.82
CA PRO A 280 -10.12 -27.29 -12.52
C PRO A 280 -8.96 -26.31 -12.80
N SER A 281 -9.29 -25.07 -13.20
CA SER A 281 -8.30 -24.00 -13.41
C SER A 281 -8.78 -22.69 -12.81
N LEU A 282 -7.89 -21.99 -12.12
CA LEU A 282 -8.10 -20.65 -11.61
C LEU A 282 -7.64 -19.64 -12.66
N VAL A 283 -8.51 -18.71 -13.03
CA VAL A 283 -8.18 -17.57 -13.88
C VAL A 283 -8.15 -16.32 -13.03
N ILE A 284 -7.00 -15.66 -12.96
CA ILE A 284 -6.81 -14.43 -12.19
C ILE A 284 -5.80 -13.53 -12.89
N GLY A 285 -6.12 -12.23 -13.02
CA GLY A 285 -5.23 -11.28 -13.69
C GLY A 285 -4.88 -11.65 -15.14
N GLY A 286 -5.76 -12.38 -15.83
CA GLY A 286 -5.50 -12.89 -17.19
C GLY A 286 -4.55 -14.09 -17.27
N LYS A 287 -4.05 -14.61 -16.14
CA LYS A 287 -3.29 -15.86 -16.06
C LYS A 287 -4.23 -17.03 -15.81
N VAL A 288 -3.93 -18.18 -16.42
CA VAL A 288 -4.62 -19.46 -16.18
C VAL A 288 -3.70 -20.38 -15.40
N LEU A 289 -4.19 -20.85 -14.26
CA LEU A 289 -3.43 -21.66 -13.31
C LEU A 289 -4.17 -22.98 -13.08
N PRO A 290 -3.68 -24.10 -13.62
CA PRO A 290 -4.26 -25.42 -13.34
C PRO A 290 -4.22 -25.74 -11.85
N VAL A 291 -5.32 -26.25 -11.31
CA VAL A 291 -5.47 -26.51 -9.87
C VAL A 291 -5.58 -28.02 -9.64
N SER A 292 -4.79 -28.53 -8.71
CA SER A 292 -4.85 -29.92 -8.27
C SER A 292 -5.48 -30.02 -6.86
N PRO A 293 -5.86 -31.23 -6.40
CA PRO A 293 -6.40 -31.42 -5.05
C PRO A 293 -5.49 -30.88 -3.94
N HIS A 294 -4.17 -30.95 -4.18
CA HIS A 294 -3.14 -30.56 -3.22
C HIS A 294 -2.64 -29.13 -3.40
N SER A 295 -3.06 -28.43 -4.46
CA SER A 295 -2.65 -27.05 -4.69
C SER A 295 -3.18 -26.14 -3.58
N GLN A 296 -2.30 -25.37 -2.94
CA GLN A 296 -2.71 -24.30 -2.02
C GLN A 296 -2.69 -22.96 -2.76
N LEU A 297 -3.53 -22.02 -2.33
CA LEU A 297 -3.55 -20.68 -2.92
C LEU A 297 -2.21 -19.95 -2.78
N ALA A 298 -1.48 -20.20 -1.68
CA ALA A 298 -0.13 -19.68 -1.47
C ALA A 298 0.88 -20.15 -2.54
N ASP A 299 0.71 -21.37 -3.07
CA ASP A 299 1.60 -21.94 -4.08
C ASP A 299 1.27 -21.42 -5.49
N ILE A 300 0.00 -21.06 -5.72
CA ILE A 300 -0.51 -20.61 -7.02
C ILE A 300 -0.04 -19.17 -7.37
N GLY A 301 0.41 -18.40 -6.38
CA GLY A 301 0.99 -17.06 -6.56
C GLY A 301 2.52 -17.02 -6.73
N THR A 302 3.23 -18.13 -6.52
CA THR A 302 4.71 -18.16 -6.47
C THR A 302 5.37 -18.83 -7.68
N GLU A 303 4.63 -19.62 -8.46
CA GLU A 303 5.15 -20.22 -9.69
C GLU A 303 5.04 -19.25 -10.88
N GLY A 304 5.99 -18.31 -10.97
CA GLY A 304 6.14 -17.42 -12.12
C GLY A 304 6.71 -16.06 -11.77
N HIS A 305 7.86 -16.05 -11.09
CA HIS A 305 8.75 -14.90 -10.98
C HIS A 305 10.12 -15.28 -11.55
#